data_AF-A0A117SKC5-F1
#
_entry.id   AF-A0A117SKC5-F1
#
_cell.length_a   1.000
_cell.length_b   1.000
_cell.length_c   1.000
_cell.angle_alpha   90.00
_cell.angle_beta   90.00
_cell.angle_gamma   90.00
#
_symmetry.space_group_name_H-M   'P 1'
#
loop_
_entity.id
_entity.type
_entity.pdbx_description
1 polymer ?
#
loop_
_entity_poly.entity_id
_entity_poly.type
_entity_poly.pdbx_seq_one_letter_code
_entity_poly.pdbx_strand_id
1 'polypeptide(L)'
;MKRKMQKQRFQSFCIFVYMKSNPNKLFQKTCFIRTYVKSGTRFRKKLLPQKKRSDYMKRKKVAILFGGCSTEYEVSLQSAYSVITNLNPKKYEAILIGITRQGAWLRFFGALEKIQNNTWMDSSDCVPAIISPDRNIHGLLEFHDDRTVTTRIDVAFPVLHGKNGEDGTLQGLLMMAGIKTPPSIVLRSGFTDAELSKQISCLTFPLFVKPANAGFRYLPGA
;
A
#
# COMPACT_ATOMS: atom_id res chain seq x y z
N MET A 1 -5.64 42.71 -20.79
CA MET A 1 -5.39 41.41 -21.45
C MET A 1 -5.38 40.30 -20.38
N LYS A 2 -6.55 39.73 -20.06
CA LYS A 2 -6.69 38.72 -18.98
C LYS A 2 -6.23 37.35 -19.50
N ARG A 3 -5.12 36.83 -18.97
CA ARG A 3 -4.66 35.45 -19.26
C ARG A 3 -5.62 34.45 -18.64
N LYS A 4 -6.31 33.66 -19.49
CA LYS A 4 -7.14 32.52 -19.09
C LYS A 4 -6.24 31.46 -18.45
N MET A 5 -6.42 31.19 -17.16
CA MET A 5 -5.90 29.97 -16.53
C MET A 5 -6.62 28.76 -17.14
N GLN A 6 -5.90 27.93 -17.89
CA GLN A 6 -6.38 26.63 -18.33
C GLN A 6 -6.59 25.73 -17.10
N LYS A 7 -7.84 25.27 -16.92
CA LYS A 7 -8.21 24.21 -15.96
C LYS A 7 -7.44 22.94 -16.28
N GLN A 8 -6.43 22.61 -15.49
CA GLN A 8 -5.86 21.26 -15.47
C GLN A 8 -6.93 20.30 -14.90
N ARG A 9 -7.36 19.34 -15.73
CA ARG A 9 -8.22 18.23 -15.31
C ARG A 9 -7.39 17.30 -14.43
N PHE A 10 -7.63 17.33 -13.12
CA PHE A 10 -7.04 16.37 -12.19
C PHE A 10 -7.73 15.00 -12.35
N GLN A 11 -6.93 14.00 -12.69
CA GLN A 11 -7.31 12.58 -12.73
C GLN A 11 -7.33 12.03 -11.28
N SER A 12 -8.06 10.93 -11.10
CA SER A 12 -8.38 10.19 -9.88
C SER A 12 -7.34 10.20 -8.73
N PHE A 13 -7.76 10.01 -7.47
CA PHE A 13 -6.86 9.87 -6.31
C PHE A 13 -7.13 8.57 -5.55
N CYS A 14 -6.10 7.83 -5.14
CA CYS A 14 -6.26 6.67 -4.27
C CYS A 14 -5.72 6.99 -2.87
N ILE A 15 -6.58 6.99 -1.86
CA ILE A 15 -6.19 7.24 -0.47
C ILE A 15 -5.98 5.89 0.22
N PHE A 16 -4.78 5.65 0.74
CA PHE A 16 -4.45 4.53 1.62
C PHE A 16 -4.40 5.00 3.07
N VAL A 17 -5.02 4.26 3.97
CA VAL A 17 -4.91 4.54 5.40
C VAL A 17 -3.75 3.75 5.98
N TYR A 18 -2.81 4.40 6.67
CA TYR A 18 -1.88 3.68 7.53
C TYR A 18 -1.57 4.38 8.84
N MET A 19 -1.65 3.60 9.93
CA MET A 19 -1.34 4.00 11.30
C MET A 19 0.16 4.28 11.48
N LYS A 20 0.53 5.55 11.71
CA LYS A 20 1.84 5.91 12.25
C LYS A 20 1.88 5.63 13.75
N SER A 21 2.79 4.76 14.19
CA SER A 21 3.08 4.48 15.59
C SER A 21 4.01 5.55 16.18
N ASN A 22 3.47 6.75 16.47
CA ASN A 22 3.96 7.80 17.39
C ASN A 22 5.34 8.48 17.11
N PRO A 23 5.72 9.61 17.76
CA PRO A 23 5.52 10.95 17.20
C PRO A 23 6.77 11.83 17.36
N ASN A 24 7.85 11.66 16.59
CA ASN A 24 8.94 12.65 16.62
C ASN A 24 9.71 12.57 15.31
N LYS A 25 9.32 13.40 14.34
CA LYS A 25 10.16 14.04 13.31
C LYS A 25 9.31 14.52 12.13
N LEU A 26 9.49 15.81 11.89
CA LEU A 26 8.99 16.69 10.84
C LEU A 26 9.32 16.13 9.44
N PHE A 27 8.39 16.19 8.49
CA PHE A 27 8.75 16.38 7.07
C PHE A 27 7.60 17.08 6.34
N GLN A 28 7.84 18.35 6.05
CA GLN A 28 7.06 19.16 5.11
C GLN A 28 7.47 18.80 3.68
N LYS A 29 6.50 18.63 2.79
CA LYS A 29 6.36 19.38 1.52
C LYS A 29 5.11 18.91 0.75
N THR A 30 4.04 19.68 0.96
CA THR A 30 2.92 19.98 0.04
C THR A 30 2.22 18.86 -0.74
N CYS A 31 1.11 18.39 -0.18
CA CYS A 31 -0.13 18.23 -0.95
C CYS A 31 -1.27 18.84 -0.12
N PHE A 32 -1.88 19.91 -0.62
CA PHE A 32 -2.90 20.70 0.08
C PHE A 32 -4.19 19.89 0.21
N ILE A 33 -4.39 19.22 1.35
CA ILE A 33 -5.73 18.88 1.83
C ILE A 33 -6.06 19.91 2.90
N ARG A 34 -6.96 20.82 2.56
CA ARG A 34 -7.44 21.90 3.42
C ARG A 34 -7.99 21.29 4.71
N THR A 35 -7.31 21.51 5.82
CA THR A 35 -7.71 21.06 7.16
C THR A 35 -9.02 21.74 7.57
N TYR A 36 -10.13 21.00 7.54
CA TYR A 36 -11.34 21.38 8.28
C TYR A 36 -11.22 20.83 9.70
N VAL A 37 -10.76 21.66 10.63
CA VAL A 37 -10.94 21.42 12.07
C VAL A 37 -12.12 22.29 12.51
N LYS A 38 -13.31 21.69 12.67
CA LYS A 38 -14.37 22.32 13.44
C LYS A 38 -14.02 22.21 14.92
N SER A 39 -14.00 23.37 15.57
CA SER A 39 -13.73 23.59 16.98
C SER A 39 -14.71 22.86 17.91
N GLY A 40 -14.17 22.33 19.01
CA GLY A 40 -14.89 22.25 20.28
C GLY A 40 -15.72 21.00 20.55
N THR A 41 -15.08 19.91 20.98
CA THR A 41 -15.71 18.98 21.94
C THR A 41 -14.65 18.18 22.70
N ARG A 42 -14.70 18.28 24.04
CA ARG A 42 -13.70 17.77 24.98
C ARG A 42 -13.98 16.29 25.26
N PHE A 43 -13.24 15.37 24.65
CA PHE A 43 -13.37 13.93 24.93
C PHE A 43 -12.73 13.58 26.29
N ARG A 44 -13.55 13.17 27.27
CA ARG A 44 -13.08 12.55 28.53
C ARG A 44 -12.50 11.16 28.23
N LYS A 45 -11.24 10.93 28.62
CA LYS A 45 -10.60 9.60 28.60
C LYS A 45 -11.33 8.68 29.58
N LYS A 46 -12.12 7.73 29.06
CA LYS A 46 -12.57 6.57 29.84
C LYS A 46 -11.43 5.55 29.81
N LEU A 47 -10.69 5.44 30.91
CA LEU A 47 -9.64 4.43 31.10
C LEU A 47 -10.29 3.05 31.05
N LEU A 48 -9.99 2.28 30.01
CA LEU A 48 -10.35 0.86 29.94
C LEU A 48 -9.39 0.04 30.81
N PRO A 49 -9.87 -1.04 31.45
CA PRO A 49 -9.11 -1.79 32.44
C PRO A 49 -7.89 -2.47 31.81
N GLN A 50 -6.75 -2.35 32.51
CA GLN A 50 -5.45 -2.88 32.12
C GLN A 50 -5.45 -4.42 32.21
N LYS A 51 -5.70 -5.10 31.09
CA LYS A 51 -5.46 -6.54 30.99
C LYS A 51 -3.95 -6.79 30.95
N LYS A 52 -3.43 -7.52 31.95
CA LYS A 52 -2.08 -8.09 31.99
C LYS A 52 -1.78 -8.77 30.66
N ARG A 53 -0.80 -8.29 29.90
CA ARG A 53 -0.42 -8.82 28.58
C ARG A 53 1.01 -9.33 28.63
N SER A 54 1.17 -10.55 29.12
CA SER A 54 2.37 -11.35 28.95
C SER A 54 2.12 -12.49 27.95
N ASP A 55 1.45 -12.17 26.83
CA ASP A 55 1.46 -13.05 25.65
C ASP A 55 2.68 -12.66 24.83
N TYR A 56 3.50 -13.64 24.47
CA TYR A 56 4.50 -13.51 23.41
C TYR A 56 3.75 -13.07 22.14
N MET A 57 3.69 -11.75 21.87
CA MET A 57 2.84 -11.20 20.81
C MET A 57 3.40 -11.65 19.46
N LYS A 58 2.85 -12.74 18.92
CA LYS A 58 3.13 -13.22 17.57
C LYS A 58 2.99 -12.06 16.59
N ARG A 59 4.05 -11.76 15.85
CA ARG A 59 4.07 -10.68 14.85
C ARG A 59 3.03 -10.98 13.78
N LYS A 60 2.30 -9.97 13.34
CA LYS A 60 1.35 -10.10 12.23
C LYS A 60 2.10 -10.18 10.91
N LYS A 61 1.78 -11.15 10.07
CA LYS A 61 2.37 -11.33 8.74
C LYS A 61 1.70 -10.39 7.75
N VAL A 62 2.45 -9.40 7.28
CA VAL A 62 1.99 -8.36 6.35
C VAL A 62 2.61 -8.63 4.99
N ALA A 63 1.78 -9.00 4.01
CA ALA A 63 2.23 -9.10 2.63
C ALA A 63 2.43 -7.71 2.05
N ILE A 64 3.63 -7.38 1.58
CA ILE A 64 3.92 -6.12 0.87
C ILE A 64 4.05 -6.46 -0.61
N LEU A 65 3.10 -5.99 -1.42
CA LEU A 65 3.11 -6.20 -2.86
C LEU A 65 3.68 -4.99 -3.59
N PHE A 66 4.68 -5.18 -4.44
CA PHE A 66 5.40 -4.09 -5.12
C PHE A 66 5.77 -4.43 -6.57
N GLY A 67 6.21 -3.43 -7.33
CA GLY A 67 6.47 -3.52 -8.77
C GLY A 67 5.19 -3.37 -9.60
N GLY A 68 4.87 -4.41 -10.37
CA GLY A 68 3.67 -4.52 -11.20
C GLY A 68 3.89 -4.35 -12.71
N CYS A 69 2.97 -4.92 -13.50
CA CYS A 69 2.87 -4.65 -14.93
C CYS A 69 2.23 -3.27 -15.17
N SER A 70 2.99 -2.22 -14.90
CA SER A 70 2.56 -0.82 -14.94
C SER A 70 3.69 0.10 -15.40
N THR A 71 3.33 1.24 -16.00
CA THR A 71 4.28 2.32 -16.32
C THR A 71 4.84 2.98 -15.05
N GLU A 72 4.19 2.79 -13.91
CA GLU A 72 4.58 3.35 -12.60
C GLU A 72 5.36 2.33 -11.73
N TYR A 73 5.96 1.32 -12.36
CA TYR A 73 6.72 0.26 -11.70
C TYR A 73 7.82 0.78 -10.76
N GLU A 74 8.68 1.70 -11.19
CA GLU A 74 9.77 2.25 -10.36
C GLU A 74 9.22 3.01 -9.15
N VAL A 75 8.13 3.74 -9.33
CA VAL A 75 7.45 4.47 -8.25
C VAL A 75 6.96 3.47 -7.19
N SER A 76 6.50 2.29 -7.62
CA SER A 76 6.11 1.21 -6.71
C SER A 76 7.30 0.70 -5.90
N LEU A 77 8.45 0.49 -6.52
CA LEU A 77 9.67 0.05 -5.82
C LEU A 77 10.10 1.03 -4.74
N GLN A 78 10.17 2.33 -5.07
CA GLN A 78 10.56 3.37 -4.10
C GLN A 78 9.56 3.47 -2.94
N SER A 79 8.26 3.37 -3.26
CA SER A 79 7.19 3.40 -2.26
C SER A 79 7.27 2.19 -1.32
N ALA A 80 7.51 1.00 -1.88
CA ALA A 80 7.64 -0.23 -1.12
C ALA A 80 8.85 -0.19 -0.18
N TYR A 81 10.00 0.27 -0.66
CA TYR A 81 11.19 0.45 0.17
C TYR A 81 10.92 1.37 1.37
N SER A 82 10.27 2.52 1.14
CA SER A 82 9.89 3.45 2.22
C SER A 82 8.92 2.82 3.23
N VAL A 83 7.94 2.06 2.76
CA VAL A 83 6.99 1.33 3.61
C VAL A 83 7.70 0.29 4.48
N ILE A 84 8.55 -0.54 3.86
CA ILE A 84 9.21 -1.67 4.54
C ILE A 84 10.17 -1.15 5.62
N THR A 85 10.97 -0.14 5.29
CA THR A 85 11.95 0.46 6.23
C THR A 85 11.30 1.16 7.42
N ASN A 86 10.05 1.62 7.28
CA ASN A 86 9.28 2.24 8.36
C ASN A 86 8.31 1.27 9.07
N LEU A 87 8.25 0.01 8.64
CA LEU A 87 7.39 -0.99 9.26
C LEU A 87 7.95 -1.39 10.63
N ASN A 88 7.12 -1.40 11.67
CA ASN A 88 7.58 -1.76 13.02
C ASN A 88 7.86 -3.27 13.11
N PRO A 89 9.14 -3.69 13.23
CA PRO A 89 9.52 -5.11 13.17
C PRO A 89 9.14 -5.88 14.45
N LYS A 90 8.79 -5.17 15.54
CA LYS A 90 8.28 -5.79 16.78
C LYS A 90 6.81 -6.19 16.67
N LYS A 91 6.06 -5.57 15.74
CA LYS A 91 4.62 -5.81 15.56
C LYS A 91 4.31 -6.60 14.30
N TYR A 92 5.12 -6.44 13.27
CA TYR A 92 4.86 -6.95 11.94
C TYR A 92 6.06 -7.74 11.40
N GLU A 93 5.74 -8.78 10.64
CA GLU A 93 6.67 -9.54 9.82
C GLU A 93 6.32 -9.26 8.36
N ALA A 94 7.27 -8.70 7.60
CA ALA A 94 7.05 -8.36 6.20
C ALA A 94 7.24 -9.61 5.31
N ILE A 95 6.22 -9.92 4.50
CA ILE A 95 6.26 -10.94 3.46
C ILE A 95 6.31 -10.19 2.12
N LEU A 96 7.49 -10.11 1.51
CA LEU A 96 7.76 -9.30 0.33
C LEU A 96 7.41 -10.07 -0.94
N ILE A 97 6.52 -9.50 -1.76
CA ILE A 97 6.05 -10.10 -3.02
C ILE A 97 6.24 -9.06 -4.12
N GLY A 98 7.19 -9.30 -5.00
CA GLY A 98 7.45 -8.45 -6.15
C GLY A 98 6.72 -8.99 -7.38
N ILE A 99 6.15 -8.09 -8.18
CA ILE A 99 5.61 -8.41 -9.50
C ILE A 99 6.50 -7.73 -10.53
N THR A 100 7.08 -8.49 -11.45
CA THR A 100 7.95 -7.92 -12.49
C THR A 100 7.14 -7.10 -13.49
N ARG A 101 7.82 -6.33 -14.34
CA ARG A 101 7.16 -5.58 -15.43
C ARG A 101 6.40 -6.50 -16.40
N GLN A 102 6.88 -7.73 -16.56
CA GLN A 102 6.27 -8.76 -17.39
C GLN A 102 5.12 -9.50 -16.67
N GLY A 103 4.91 -9.21 -15.38
CA GLY A 103 3.83 -9.80 -14.59
C GLY A 103 4.19 -11.11 -13.89
N ALA A 104 5.47 -11.48 -13.81
CA ALA A 104 5.89 -12.63 -13.00
C ALA A 104 5.83 -12.26 -11.51
N TRP A 105 5.27 -13.14 -10.68
CA TRP A 105 5.16 -12.91 -9.25
C TRP A 105 6.21 -13.72 -8.50
N LEU A 106 6.93 -13.04 -7.61
CA LEU A 106 8.09 -13.57 -6.92
C LEU A 106 8.02 -13.24 -5.43
N ARG A 107 8.25 -14.24 -4.59
CA ARG A 107 8.53 -14.06 -3.16
C ARG A 107 10.00 -13.69 -3.02
N PHE A 108 10.26 -12.51 -2.44
CA PHE A 108 11.61 -11.95 -2.32
C PHE A 108 12.16 -12.08 -0.89
N PHE A 109 13.39 -12.58 -0.76
CA PHE A 109 14.09 -12.81 0.51
C PHE A 109 15.37 -11.99 0.66
N GLY A 110 15.80 -11.29 -0.38
CA GLY A 110 17.06 -10.55 -0.41
C GLY A 110 17.06 -9.22 0.34
N ALA A 111 18.17 -8.49 0.19
CA ALA A 111 18.38 -7.19 0.80
C ALA A 111 17.42 -6.11 0.25
N LEU A 112 16.91 -5.25 1.14
CA LEU A 112 15.88 -4.26 0.78
C LEU A 112 16.36 -3.23 -0.24
N GLU A 113 17.66 -2.93 -0.24
CA GLU A 113 18.33 -2.02 -1.15
C GLU A 113 18.20 -2.50 -2.60
N LYS A 114 18.13 -3.81 -2.83
CA LYS A 114 17.90 -4.37 -4.18
C LYS A 114 16.51 -4.00 -4.73
N ILE A 115 15.51 -3.81 -3.87
CA ILE A 115 14.19 -3.33 -4.30
C ILE A 115 14.33 -1.88 -4.79
N GLN A 116 14.96 -1.03 -3.98
CA GLN A 116 15.15 0.39 -4.33
C GLN A 116 15.96 0.57 -5.62
N ASN A 117 16.99 -0.26 -5.80
CA ASN A 117 17.90 -0.20 -6.95
C ASN A 117 17.39 -0.99 -8.17
N ASN A 118 16.19 -1.58 -8.10
CA ASN A 118 15.61 -2.41 -9.16
C ASN A 118 16.50 -3.59 -9.58
N THR A 119 17.18 -4.22 -8.63
CA THR A 119 18.03 -5.41 -8.82
C THR A 119 17.54 -6.61 -8.01
N TRP A 120 16.30 -6.56 -7.53
CA TRP A 120 15.71 -7.55 -6.63
C TRP A 120 15.31 -8.88 -7.31
N MET A 121 15.24 -8.91 -8.64
CA MET A 121 14.75 -10.05 -9.44
C MET A 121 15.78 -11.17 -9.64
N ASP A 122 16.85 -11.19 -8.84
CA ASP A 122 17.87 -12.24 -8.89
C ASP A 122 17.27 -13.59 -8.41
N SER A 123 17.57 -14.68 -9.12
CA SER A 123 17.09 -16.02 -8.79
C SER A 123 17.58 -16.52 -7.43
N SER A 124 18.71 -16.01 -6.93
CA SER A 124 19.23 -16.36 -5.60
C SER A 124 18.39 -15.80 -4.45
N ASP A 125 17.64 -14.71 -4.68
CA ASP A 125 16.82 -14.04 -3.67
C ASP A 125 15.32 -14.25 -3.85
N CYS A 126 14.90 -14.91 -4.94
CA CYS A 126 13.51 -15.02 -5.34
C CYS A 126 13.10 -16.45 -5.58
N VAL A 127 11.86 -16.76 -5.20
CA VAL A 127 11.14 -17.94 -5.70
C VAL A 127 9.82 -17.49 -6.33
N PRO A 128 9.32 -18.16 -7.38
CA PRO A 128 7.98 -17.88 -7.89
C PRO A 128 6.94 -18.04 -6.78
N ALA A 129 6.01 -17.10 -6.67
CA ALA A 129 4.95 -17.19 -5.68
C ALA A 129 3.70 -16.44 -6.10
N ILE A 130 2.53 -16.97 -5.78
CA ILE A 130 1.23 -16.33 -6.09
C ILE A 130 0.37 -16.23 -4.83
N ILE A 131 -0.52 -15.25 -4.80
CA ILE A 131 -1.62 -15.22 -3.82
C ILE A 131 -2.63 -16.28 -4.24
N SER A 132 -2.91 -17.23 -3.34
CA SER A 132 -3.98 -18.20 -3.56
C SER A 132 -5.34 -17.53 -3.36
N PRO A 133 -6.29 -17.67 -4.30
CA PRO A 133 -7.67 -17.25 -4.08
C PRO A 133 -8.43 -18.19 -3.13
N ASP A 134 -7.87 -19.35 -2.77
CA ASP A 134 -8.46 -20.27 -1.80
C ASP A 134 -8.32 -19.74 -0.37
N ARG A 135 -9.47 -19.56 0.28
CA ARG A 135 -9.58 -19.07 1.67
C ARG A 135 -9.06 -20.05 2.71
N ASN A 136 -8.93 -21.33 2.38
CA ASN A 136 -8.31 -22.32 3.26
C ASN A 136 -6.79 -22.12 3.33
N ILE A 137 -6.16 -21.75 2.21
CA ILE A 137 -4.74 -21.39 2.16
C ILE A 137 -4.51 -20.03 2.83
N HIS A 138 -5.33 -19.03 2.51
CA HIS A 138 -5.28 -17.69 3.11
C HIS A 138 -3.85 -17.09 3.10
N GLY A 139 -3.22 -17.09 1.93
CA GLY A 139 -1.81 -16.75 1.83
C GLY A 139 -1.21 -17.00 0.45
N LEU A 140 0.09 -17.29 0.44
CA LEU A 140 0.86 -17.58 -0.76
C LEU A 140 0.97 -19.07 -1.03
N LEU A 141 1.08 -19.39 -2.31
CA LEU A 141 1.75 -20.59 -2.80
C LEU A 141 3.13 -20.16 -3.30
N GLU A 142 4.20 -20.70 -2.70
CA GLU A 142 5.59 -20.49 -3.09
C GLU A 142 6.09 -21.75 -3.79
N PHE A 143 6.64 -21.61 -4.99
CA PHE A 143 7.12 -22.73 -5.80
C PHE A 143 8.64 -22.80 -5.67
N HIS A 144 9.10 -23.72 -4.83
CA HIS A 144 10.50 -24.10 -4.71
C HIS A 144 10.78 -25.30 -5.63
N ASP A 145 12.04 -25.56 -5.95
CA ASP A 145 12.42 -26.60 -6.94
C ASP A 145 11.86 -27.99 -6.61
N ASP A 146 11.76 -28.34 -5.33
CA ASP A 146 11.35 -29.65 -4.85
C ASP A 146 9.91 -29.70 -4.31
N ARG A 147 9.30 -28.54 -4.03
CA ARG A 147 8.02 -28.47 -3.31
C ARG A 147 7.29 -27.16 -3.49
N THR A 148 5.98 -27.22 -3.26
CA THR A 148 5.17 -26.02 -3.04
C THR A 148 5.01 -25.78 -1.54
N VAL A 149 5.34 -24.57 -1.08
CA VAL A 149 5.19 -24.15 0.32
C VAL A 149 4.04 -23.16 0.43
N THR A 150 3.20 -23.32 1.45
CA THR A 150 2.14 -22.36 1.75
C THR A 150 2.59 -21.36 2.83
N THR A 151 2.50 -20.07 2.56
CA THR A 151 2.80 -19.02 3.55
C THR A 151 1.55 -18.22 3.88
N ARG A 152 1.01 -18.41 5.08
CA ARG A 152 -0.15 -17.65 5.58
C ARG A 152 0.15 -16.14 5.65
N ILE A 153 -0.81 -15.32 5.22
CA ILE A 153 -0.78 -13.86 5.30
C ILE A 153 -1.94 -13.39 6.19
N ASP A 154 -1.69 -12.49 7.14
CA ASP A 154 -2.76 -11.93 7.99
C ASP A 154 -3.43 -10.71 7.35
N VAL A 155 -2.65 -9.92 6.60
CA VAL A 155 -3.08 -8.70 5.91
C VAL A 155 -2.15 -8.44 4.73
N ALA A 156 -2.69 -7.93 3.63
CA ALA A 156 -1.92 -7.49 2.48
C ALA A 156 -1.90 -5.96 2.41
N PHE A 157 -0.75 -5.42 2.04
CA PHE A 157 -0.54 -4.01 1.78
C PHE A 157 -0.07 -3.83 0.33
N PRO A 158 -1.02 -3.54 -0.58
CA PRO A 158 -0.71 -3.25 -1.98
C PRO A 158 0.05 -1.93 -2.12
N VAL A 159 1.30 -2.01 -2.55
CA VAL A 159 2.15 -0.85 -2.87
C VAL A 159 2.34 -0.75 -4.39
N LEU A 160 1.32 -1.11 -5.17
CA LEU A 160 1.30 -1.00 -6.63
C LEU A 160 0.68 0.33 -7.08
N HIS A 161 1.14 0.86 -8.21
CA HIS A 161 0.63 2.09 -8.84
C HIS A 161 0.14 1.85 -10.26
N GLY A 162 -0.87 2.59 -10.68
CA GLY A 162 -1.46 2.48 -12.01
C GLY A 162 -2.21 1.17 -12.25
N LYS A 163 -2.06 0.63 -13.46
CA LYS A 163 -2.76 -0.59 -13.91
C LYS A 163 -2.50 -1.77 -12.98
N ASN A 164 -3.56 -2.55 -12.72
CA ASN A 164 -3.63 -3.68 -11.79
C ASN A 164 -3.45 -3.35 -10.30
N GLY A 165 -2.92 -2.17 -9.96
CA GLY A 165 -2.71 -1.72 -8.57
C GLY A 165 -3.83 -0.84 -8.02
N GLU A 166 -4.33 0.09 -8.84
CA GLU A 166 -5.28 1.13 -8.41
C GLU A 166 -6.65 1.04 -9.09
N ASP A 167 -6.80 0.11 -10.02
CA ASP A 167 -8.04 -0.12 -10.78
C ASP A 167 -8.99 -1.13 -10.11
N GLY A 168 -8.57 -1.74 -8.99
CA GLY A 168 -9.34 -2.74 -8.25
C GLY A 168 -8.96 -4.19 -8.55
N THR A 169 -8.09 -4.44 -9.54
CA THR A 169 -7.73 -5.81 -9.96
C THR A 169 -7.10 -6.63 -8.83
N LEU A 170 -6.03 -6.11 -8.21
CA LEU A 170 -5.38 -6.79 -7.08
C LEU A 170 -6.30 -6.89 -5.85
N GLN A 171 -7.10 -5.86 -5.61
CA GLN A 171 -8.05 -5.82 -4.49
C GLN A 171 -9.10 -6.93 -4.65
N GLY A 172 -9.56 -7.19 -5.87
CA GLY A 172 -10.46 -8.30 -6.18
C GLY A 172 -9.84 -9.66 -5.85
N LEU A 173 -8.59 -9.90 -6.25
CA LEU A 173 -7.85 -11.12 -5.90
C LEU A 173 -7.73 -11.32 -4.38
N LEU A 174 -7.31 -10.28 -3.66
CA LEU A 174 -7.15 -10.33 -2.20
C LEU A 174 -8.51 -10.56 -1.51
N MET A 175 -9.59 -9.97 -2.03
CA MET A 175 -10.95 -10.20 -1.56
C MET A 175 -11.41 -11.65 -1.77
N MET A 176 -11.11 -12.25 -2.91
CA MET A 176 -11.39 -13.68 -3.17
C MET A 176 -10.65 -14.56 -2.16
N ALA A 177 -9.35 -14.31 -1.96
CA ALA A 177 -8.49 -14.98 -0.97
C ALA A 177 -8.92 -14.77 0.49
N GLY A 178 -9.85 -13.84 0.75
CA GLY A 178 -10.28 -13.47 2.09
C GLY A 178 -9.21 -12.69 2.87
N ILE A 179 -8.14 -12.24 2.21
CA ILE A 179 -7.03 -11.50 2.82
C ILE A 179 -7.43 -10.03 2.93
N LYS A 180 -7.36 -9.49 4.14
CA LYS A 180 -7.71 -8.09 4.40
C LYS A 180 -6.66 -7.17 3.82
N THR A 181 -7.10 -6.03 3.30
CA THR A 181 -6.23 -4.88 3.01
C THR A 181 -6.55 -3.74 3.97
N PRO A 182 -5.62 -2.80 4.21
CA PRO A 182 -5.97 -1.53 4.84
C PRO A 182 -7.16 -0.89 4.11
N PRO A 183 -8.05 -0.19 4.83
CA PRO A 183 -9.08 0.62 4.20
C PRO A 183 -8.45 1.56 3.18
N SER A 184 -8.93 1.50 1.95
CA SER A 184 -8.51 2.37 0.87
C SER A 184 -9.72 2.77 0.06
N ILE A 185 -9.64 3.96 -0.55
CA ILE A 185 -10.68 4.49 -1.40
C ILE A 185 -10.04 4.96 -2.69
N VAL A 186 -10.59 4.50 -3.81
CA VAL A 186 -10.25 4.99 -5.15
C VAL A 186 -11.29 6.04 -5.52
N LEU A 187 -10.87 7.31 -5.56
CA LEU A 187 -11.69 8.43 -5.98
C LEU A 187 -11.51 8.63 -7.49
N ARG A 188 -12.56 8.38 -8.27
CA ARG A 188 -12.57 8.70 -9.72
C ARG A 188 -12.99 10.15 -9.92
N SER A 189 -12.42 10.85 -10.90
CA SER A 189 -12.74 12.26 -11.15
C SER A 189 -14.24 12.53 -11.28
N GLY A 190 -14.69 13.73 -10.85
CA GLY A 190 -16.11 14.13 -10.91
C GLY A 190 -16.90 13.93 -9.62
N PHE A 191 -16.26 13.95 -8.45
CA PHE A 191 -16.94 13.91 -7.14
C PHE A 191 -17.15 15.32 -6.56
N THR A 192 -18.19 15.50 -5.75
CA THR A 192 -18.37 16.68 -4.91
C THR A 192 -17.66 16.52 -3.56
N ASP A 193 -17.48 17.63 -2.83
CA ASP A 193 -16.93 17.63 -1.47
C ASP A 193 -17.76 16.77 -0.48
N ALA A 194 -19.07 16.65 -0.73
CA ALA A 194 -19.97 15.83 0.08
C ALA A 194 -19.75 14.34 -0.19
N GLU A 195 -19.61 13.93 -1.46
CA GLU A 195 -19.25 12.55 -1.79
C GLU A 195 -17.87 12.19 -1.23
N LEU A 196 -16.89 13.09 -1.36
CA LEU A 196 -15.55 12.88 -0.81
C LEU A 196 -15.62 12.67 0.71
N SER A 197 -16.27 13.58 1.44
CA SER A 197 -16.39 13.51 2.90
C SER A 197 -17.10 12.25 3.37
N LYS A 198 -18.15 11.83 2.66
CA LYS A 198 -18.87 10.59 2.94
C LYS A 198 -17.96 9.38 2.72
N GLN A 199 -17.23 9.33 1.62
CA GLN A 199 -16.35 8.22 1.31
C GLN A 199 -15.21 8.12 2.33
N ILE A 200 -14.50 9.22 2.65
CA ILE A 200 -13.36 9.19 3.58
C ILE A 200 -13.77 9.01 5.05
N SER A 201 -15.06 9.09 5.39
CA SER A 201 -15.53 9.01 6.79
C SER A 201 -15.18 7.70 7.50
N CYS A 202 -14.98 6.61 6.74
CA CYS A 202 -14.58 5.31 7.26
C CYS A 202 -13.05 5.18 7.45
N LEU A 203 -12.27 6.19 7.06
CA LEU A 203 -10.83 6.17 7.11
C LEU A 203 -10.31 6.82 8.40
N THR A 204 -9.44 6.13 9.11
CA THR A 204 -8.85 6.62 10.37
C THR A 204 -7.50 7.28 10.11
N PHE A 205 -7.21 8.44 10.69
CA PHE A 205 -5.89 9.07 10.54
C PHE A 205 -4.76 8.26 11.19
N PRO A 206 -3.51 8.34 10.67
CA PRO A 206 -3.08 9.15 9.52
C PRO A 206 -3.44 8.52 8.15
N LEU A 207 -3.71 9.42 7.19
CA LEU A 207 -4.01 9.06 5.80
C LEU A 207 -2.76 9.28 4.94
N PHE A 208 -2.50 8.34 4.04
CA PHE A 208 -1.53 8.49 2.96
C PHE A 208 -2.31 8.65 1.65
N VAL A 209 -2.15 9.78 0.98
CA VAL A 209 -2.82 10.04 -0.30
C VAL A 209 -1.82 9.83 -1.42
N LYS A 210 -2.15 8.96 -2.37
CA LYS A 210 -1.41 8.85 -3.63
C LYS A 210 -2.30 9.25 -4.81
N PRO A 211 -1.76 10.00 -5.79
CA PRO A 211 -2.48 10.26 -7.04
C PRO A 211 -2.68 8.92 -7.77
N ALA A 212 -3.90 8.68 -8.26
CA ALA A 212 -4.20 7.49 -9.06
C ALA A 212 -4.18 7.88 -10.53
N ASN A 213 -3.38 7.19 -11.35
CA ASN A 213 -3.07 7.58 -12.73
C ASN A 213 -2.32 8.92 -12.84
N ALA A 214 -1.23 9.08 -12.09
CA ALA A 214 -0.21 10.05 -12.49
C ALA A 214 0.61 9.41 -13.61
N GLY A 215 0.09 9.41 -14.84
CA GLY A 215 0.90 9.10 -16.01
C GLY A 215 2.14 9.99 -15.98
N PHE A 216 3.29 9.41 -15.63
CA PHE A 216 4.58 10.07 -15.80
C PHE A 216 4.71 10.26 -17.32
N ARG A 217 4.44 11.47 -17.80
CA ARG A 217 4.86 11.84 -19.15
C ARG A 217 6.37 11.85 -19.13
N TYR A 218 7.00 10.74 -19.50
CA TYR A 218 8.29 10.82 -20.17
C TYR A 218 8.05 11.73 -21.38
N LEU A 219 8.60 12.94 -21.34
CA LEU A 219 8.77 13.70 -22.56
C LEU A 219 9.75 12.88 -23.42
N PRO A 220 9.37 12.46 -24.64
CA PRO A 220 10.32 11.82 -25.53
C PRO A 220 11.29 12.91 -26.02
N GLY A 221 12.57 12.75 -25.69
CA GLY A 221 13.69 13.43 -26.35
C GLY A 221 13.93 14.89 -25.95
N ALA A 222 15.00 15.10 -25.17
CA ALA A 222 15.99 16.16 -25.35
C ALA A 222 17.30 15.68 -24.70
#